data_AF-A0A9W5W8S2-F1
#
_entry.id   AF-A0A9W5W8S2-F1
#
_cell.length_a   1.000
_cell.length_b   1.000
_cell.length_c   1.000
_cell.angle_alpha   90.00
_cell.angle_beta   90.00
_cell.angle_gamma   90.00
#
_symmetry.space_group_name_H-M   'P 1'
#
loop_
_entity.id
_entity.type
_entity.pdbx_description
1 polymer ?
#
loop_
_entity_poly.entity_id
_entity_poly.type
_entity_poly.pdbx_seq_one_letter_code
_entity_poly.pdbx_strand_id
1 'polypeptide(L)'
;EERVIGELKEVGKPFVLIVNSTRPRSEEALQLRSELQAKYDIPVMTMSVATMGEDEVMSVLREVLYEFPVHEVNVNLPSWVMVLNEQHWLRSSYENSVRDTVQDIRRLRDVDRVVEQFMGYDFIARAGLSGMNMGQGVAEIDLYAPDELYDQILMEVVGTEIRGKDHLLQLMQEFSHAKREYDRFAEALEMVKTTGYGIAAPTLAEMALDEPELIRQGSRFGVRLKATAPSIHMIRVDVESEFAPIIGTEKQSEELVRYLMQDFENDPIKIWESDIFGRSLHSIVREGIQGKIAMMPDNARYKLQETLGRIINEGSGGLIAIIL
;
A
#
# COMPACT_ATOMS: atom_id res chain seq x y z
N GLU A 1 -16.35 -41.23 -34.44
CA GLU A 1 -16.49 -39.87 -33.90
C GLU A 1 -15.83 -39.75 -32.53
N GLU A 2 -16.33 -40.45 -31.50
CA GLU A 2 -15.77 -40.46 -30.13
C GLU A 2 -14.24 -40.59 -30.07
N ARG A 3 -13.67 -41.57 -30.78
CA ARG A 3 -12.22 -41.78 -30.81
C ARG A 3 -11.45 -40.56 -31.32
N VAL A 4 -11.94 -39.94 -32.40
CA VAL A 4 -11.27 -38.79 -33.04
C VAL A 4 -11.40 -37.54 -32.17
N ILE A 5 -12.55 -37.34 -31.54
CA ILE A 5 -12.76 -36.25 -30.57
C ILE A 5 -11.81 -36.43 -29.37
N GLY A 6 -11.66 -37.65 -28.87
CA GLY A 6 -10.71 -37.98 -27.79
C GLY A 6 -9.26 -37.67 -28.18
N GLU A 7 -8.81 -38.15 -29.34
CA GLU A 7 -7.47 -37.88 -29.88
C GLU A 7 -7.21 -36.37 -30.04
N LEU A 8 -8.17 -35.60 -30.58
CA LEU A 8 -8.01 -34.15 -30.75
C LEU A 8 -7.92 -33.40 -29.41
N LYS A 9 -8.71 -33.83 -28.41
CA LYS A 9 -8.65 -33.28 -27.05
C LYS A 9 -7.32 -33.58 -26.37
N GLU A 10 -6.79 -34.81 -26.53
CA GLU A 10 -5.48 -35.19 -25.96
C GLU A 10 -4.34 -34.38 -26.57
N VAL A 11 -4.41 -34.06 -27.86
CA VAL A 11 -3.41 -33.24 -28.56
C VAL A 11 -3.57 -31.75 -28.21
N GLY A 12 -4.67 -31.33 -27.59
CA GLY A 12 -4.93 -29.94 -27.18
C GLY A 12 -5.13 -28.98 -28.36
N LYS A 13 -5.46 -29.50 -29.55
CA LYS A 13 -5.74 -28.65 -30.71
C LYS A 13 -7.17 -28.12 -30.62
N PRO A 14 -7.42 -26.83 -30.90
CA PRO A 14 -8.77 -26.30 -30.98
C PRO A 14 -9.50 -26.86 -32.20
N PHE A 15 -10.77 -27.26 -32.05
CA PHE A 15 -11.60 -27.78 -33.14
C PHE A 15 -13.09 -27.54 -32.89
N VAL A 16 -13.87 -27.55 -33.96
CA VAL A 16 -15.33 -27.43 -33.94
C VAL A 16 -15.92 -28.64 -34.67
N LEU A 17 -17.02 -29.20 -34.16
CA LEU A 17 -17.75 -30.28 -34.80
C LEU A 17 -18.85 -29.73 -35.72
N ILE A 18 -18.84 -30.12 -36.99
CA ILE A 18 -19.85 -29.70 -37.96
C ILE A 18 -20.81 -30.86 -38.23
N VAL A 19 -22.07 -30.68 -37.87
CA VAL A 19 -23.17 -31.58 -38.24
C VAL A 19 -23.67 -31.15 -39.62
N ASN A 20 -23.16 -31.82 -40.64
CA ASN A 20 -23.56 -31.57 -42.02
C ASN A 20 -24.97 -32.14 -42.28
N SER A 21 -25.94 -31.27 -42.58
CA SER A 21 -27.33 -31.66 -42.85
C SER A 21 -27.87 -30.94 -44.07
N THR A 22 -28.74 -31.59 -44.83
CA THR A 22 -29.53 -30.94 -45.90
C THR A 22 -30.64 -30.04 -45.33
N ARG A 23 -30.98 -30.19 -44.04
CA ARG A 23 -31.95 -29.38 -43.29
C ARG A 23 -31.33 -28.96 -41.95
N PRO A 24 -30.36 -28.04 -41.92
CA PRO A 24 -29.61 -27.70 -40.71
C PRO A 24 -30.45 -27.01 -39.61
N ARG A 25 -31.66 -26.55 -39.94
CA ARG A 25 -32.62 -25.93 -39.02
C ARG A 25 -33.76 -26.87 -38.59
N SER A 26 -33.73 -28.16 -38.95
CA SER A 26 -34.73 -29.12 -38.46
C SER A 26 -34.56 -29.35 -36.95
N GLU A 27 -35.65 -29.70 -36.26
CA GLU A 27 -35.59 -30.07 -34.83
C GLU A 27 -34.60 -31.21 -34.58
N GLU A 28 -34.58 -32.22 -35.45
CA GLU A 28 -33.65 -33.37 -35.37
C GLU A 28 -32.18 -32.92 -35.38
N ALA A 29 -31.82 -31.98 -36.26
CA ALA A 29 -30.45 -31.49 -36.37
C ALA A 29 -30.07 -30.64 -35.15
N LEU A 30 -30.99 -29.81 -34.64
CA LEU A 30 -30.77 -28.98 -33.47
C LEU A 30 -30.69 -29.80 -32.18
N GLN A 31 -31.51 -30.85 -32.03
CA GLN A 31 -31.41 -31.80 -30.92
C GLN A 31 -30.07 -32.51 -30.94
N LEU A 32 -29.66 -33.06 -32.09
CA LEU A 32 -28.37 -33.73 -32.22
C LEU A 32 -27.21 -32.79 -31.88
N ARG A 33 -27.29 -31.52 -32.30
CA ARG A 33 -26.31 -30.48 -31.93
C ARG A 33 -26.19 -30.34 -30.42
N SER A 34 -27.32 -30.14 -29.72
CA SER A 34 -27.34 -29.94 -28.28
C SER A 34 -26.85 -31.18 -27.52
N GLU A 35 -27.23 -32.37 -27.94
CA GLU A 35 -26.77 -33.64 -27.36
C GLU A 35 -25.25 -33.80 -27.48
N LEU A 36 -24.69 -33.58 -28.66
CA LEU A 36 -23.25 -33.70 -28.90
C LEU A 36 -22.45 -32.61 -28.16
N GLN A 37 -22.97 -31.38 -28.12
CA GLN A 37 -22.37 -30.27 -27.40
C GLN A 37 -22.29 -30.57 -25.89
N ALA A 38 -23.37 -31.09 -25.30
CA ALA A 38 -23.38 -31.47 -23.88
C ALA A 38 -22.51 -32.70 -23.59
N LYS A 39 -22.54 -33.71 -24.47
CA LYS A 39 -21.79 -34.96 -24.29
C LYS A 39 -20.28 -34.76 -24.36
N TYR A 40 -19.82 -33.92 -25.28
CA TYR A 40 -18.40 -33.75 -25.54
C TYR A 40 -17.84 -32.41 -25.10
N ASP A 41 -18.63 -31.45 -24.61
CA ASP A 41 -18.13 -30.14 -24.16
C ASP A 41 -17.23 -29.46 -25.22
N ILE A 42 -17.73 -29.45 -26.46
CA ILE A 42 -17.12 -28.83 -27.64
C ILE A 42 -18.18 -28.06 -28.42
N PRO A 43 -17.81 -27.03 -29.19
CA PRO A 43 -18.73 -26.37 -30.10
C PRO A 43 -19.20 -27.33 -31.19
N VAL A 44 -20.51 -27.38 -31.36
CA VAL A 44 -21.17 -28.13 -32.43
C VAL A 44 -22.01 -27.14 -33.26
N MET A 45 -21.82 -27.14 -34.57
CA MET A 45 -22.57 -26.30 -35.51
C MET A 45 -23.35 -27.16 -36.50
N THR A 46 -24.61 -26.81 -36.76
CA THR A 46 -25.41 -27.45 -37.82
C THR A 46 -25.40 -26.57 -39.07
N MET A 47 -24.97 -27.11 -40.20
CA MET A 47 -24.99 -26.39 -41.47
C MET A 47 -25.09 -27.35 -42.65
N SER A 48 -25.45 -26.83 -43.82
CA SER A 48 -25.35 -27.57 -45.07
C SER A 48 -24.06 -27.19 -45.76
N VAL A 49 -23.05 -28.05 -45.71
CA VAL A 49 -21.74 -27.77 -46.33
C VAL A 49 -21.87 -27.61 -47.85
N ALA A 50 -22.88 -28.26 -48.46
CA ALA A 50 -23.16 -28.15 -49.89
C ALA A 50 -23.68 -26.78 -50.32
N THR A 51 -24.34 -26.03 -49.43
CA THR A 51 -24.90 -24.70 -49.71
C THR A 51 -24.26 -23.62 -48.83
N MET A 52 -23.07 -23.89 -48.28
CA MET A 52 -22.38 -22.99 -47.38
C MET A 52 -21.89 -21.74 -48.14
N GLY A 53 -22.27 -20.57 -47.66
CA GLY A 53 -21.78 -19.29 -48.16
C GLY A 53 -20.59 -18.78 -47.36
N GLU A 54 -20.16 -17.56 -47.69
CA GLU A 54 -19.04 -16.89 -47.01
C GLU A 54 -19.35 -16.63 -45.52
N ASP A 55 -20.58 -16.24 -45.19
CA ASP A 55 -21.00 -15.95 -43.82
C ASP A 55 -20.94 -17.19 -42.91
N GLU A 56 -21.34 -18.36 -43.42
CA GLU A 56 -21.23 -19.61 -42.68
C GLU A 56 -19.77 -20.04 -42.50
N VAL A 57 -18.90 -19.85 -43.51
CA VAL A 57 -17.45 -20.10 -43.38
C VAL A 57 -16.86 -19.22 -42.29
N MET A 58 -17.16 -17.92 -42.32
CA MET A 58 -16.66 -16.96 -41.33
C MET A 58 -17.16 -17.29 -39.93
N SER A 59 -18.39 -17.79 -39.81
CA SER A 59 -18.95 -18.24 -38.53
C SER A 59 -18.20 -19.46 -37.99
N VAL A 60 -17.86 -20.44 -38.83
CA VAL A 60 -17.03 -21.59 -38.44
C VAL A 60 -15.66 -21.13 -37.96
N LEU A 61 -14.99 -20.28 -38.72
CA LEU A 61 -13.66 -19.78 -38.35
C LEU A 61 -13.68 -19.02 -37.03
N ARG A 62 -14.72 -18.21 -36.78
CA ARG A 62 -14.91 -17.51 -35.51
C ARG A 62 -15.09 -18.48 -34.34
N GLU A 63 -15.92 -19.51 -34.51
CA GLU A 63 -16.11 -20.54 -33.48
C GLU A 63 -14.81 -21.30 -33.18
N VAL A 64 -14.00 -21.59 -34.21
CA VAL A 64 -12.68 -22.20 -34.01
C VAL A 64 -11.76 -21.28 -33.20
N LEU A 65 -11.78 -19.96 -33.46
CA LEU A 65 -10.97 -18.99 -32.72
C LEU A 65 -11.32 -18.94 -31.21
N TYR A 66 -12.59 -19.12 -30.84
CA TYR A 66 -13.01 -19.16 -29.43
C TYR A 66 -12.52 -20.40 -28.67
N GLU A 67 -12.15 -21.47 -29.39
CA GLU A 67 -11.60 -22.69 -28.79
C GLU A 67 -10.09 -22.61 -28.54
N PHE A 68 -9.42 -21.55 -29.00
CA PHE A 68 -7.99 -21.40 -28.74
C PHE A 68 -7.71 -21.30 -27.23
N PRO A 69 -6.61 -21.91 -26.78
CA PRO A 69 -6.19 -21.79 -25.40
C PRO A 69 -5.87 -20.34 -25.06
N VAL A 70 -6.19 -19.94 -23.83
CA VAL A 70 -5.82 -18.62 -23.32
C VAL A 70 -4.37 -18.66 -22.85
N HIS A 71 -3.58 -17.69 -23.30
CA HIS A 71 -2.20 -17.52 -22.88
C HIS A 71 -2.07 -16.47 -21.78
N GLU A 72 -2.88 -15.41 -21.85
CA GLU A 72 -2.79 -14.28 -20.92
C GLU A 72 -4.19 -13.73 -20.62
N VAL A 73 -4.47 -13.50 -19.34
CA VAL A 73 -5.70 -12.85 -18.88
C VAL A 73 -5.29 -11.62 -18.08
N ASN A 74 -5.57 -10.45 -18.63
CA ASN A 74 -5.31 -9.18 -17.99
C ASN A 74 -6.57 -8.71 -17.28
N VAL A 75 -6.51 -8.68 -15.95
CA VAL A 75 -7.62 -8.20 -15.13
C VAL A 75 -7.27 -6.83 -14.57
N ASN A 76 -8.01 -5.82 -15.01
CA ASN A 76 -7.85 -4.44 -14.59
C ASN A 76 -8.73 -4.19 -13.36
N LEU A 77 -8.08 -3.93 -12.23
CA LEU A 77 -8.74 -3.50 -11.00
C LEU A 77 -9.09 -2.01 -11.08
N PRO A 78 -10.06 -1.53 -10.29
CA PRO A 78 -10.30 -0.11 -10.13
C PRO A 78 -9.00 0.62 -9.74
N SER A 79 -8.69 1.73 -10.43
CA SER A 79 -7.40 2.41 -10.29
C SER A 79 -7.07 2.82 -8.86
N TRP A 80 -8.07 3.23 -8.08
CA TRP A 80 -7.90 3.63 -6.69
C TRP A 80 -7.59 2.45 -5.75
N VAL A 81 -8.08 1.24 -6.06
CA VAL A 81 -7.76 0.01 -5.31
C VAL A 81 -6.27 -0.33 -5.50
N MET A 82 -5.73 -0.11 -6.70
CA MET A 82 -4.31 -0.34 -6.99
C MET A 82 -3.36 0.59 -6.21
N VAL A 83 -3.85 1.74 -5.74
CA VAL A 83 -3.06 2.69 -4.93
C VAL A 83 -3.06 2.32 -3.44
N LEU A 84 -3.97 1.45 -3.00
CA LEU A 84 -4.00 0.98 -1.62
C LEU A 84 -2.73 0.18 -1.30
N ASN A 85 -2.33 0.24 -0.02
CA ASN A 85 -1.23 -0.58 0.49
C ASN A 85 -1.50 -2.08 0.18
N GLU A 86 -0.46 -2.83 -0.17
CA GLU A 86 -0.51 -4.27 -0.42
C GLU A 86 -1.15 -5.06 0.72
N GLN A 87 -0.98 -4.59 1.96
CA GLN A 87 -1.57 -5.22 3.15
C GLN A 87 -3.05 -4.82 3.40
N HIS A 88 -3.60 -3.90 2.60
CA HIS A 88 -4.98 -3.46 2.77
C HIS A 88 -5.95 -4.57 2.38
N TRP A 89 -6.91 -4.88 3.26
CA TRP A 89 -7.85 -5.99 3.11
C TRP A 89 -8.53 -6.01 1.75
N LEU A 90 -9.04 -4.86 1.28
CA LEU A 90 -9.75 -4.76 0.01
C LEU A 90 -8.88 -5.13 -1.19
N ARG A 91 -7.63 -4.65 -1.22
CA ARG A 91 -6.70 -4.98 -2.30
C ARG A 91 -6.41 -6.49 -2.32
N SER A 92 -6.15 -7.08 -1.15
CA SER A 92 -5.96 -8.52 -1.03
C SER A 92 -7.21 -9.31 -1.46
N SER A 93 -8.42 -8.83 -1.15
CA SER A 93 -9.68 -9.45 -1.58
C SER A 93 -9.82 -9.46 -3.10
N TYR A 94 -9.50 -8.36 -3.78
CA TYR A 94 -9.49 -8.33 -5.24
C TYR A 94 -8.44 -9.29 -5.82
N GLU A 95 -7.19 -9.24 -5.35
CA GLU A 95 -6.12 -10.11 -5.85
C GLU A 95 -6.45 -11.60 -5.66
N ASN A 96 -7.07 -11.97 -4.53
CA ASN A 96 -7.53 -13.33 -4.28
C ASN A 96 -8.70 -13.71 -5.20
N SER A 97 -9.69 -12.84 -5.39
CA SER A 97 -10.81 -13.11 -6.31
C SER A 97 -10.32 -13.34 -7.75
N VAL A 98 -9.34 -12.57 -8.21
CA VAL A 98 -8.71 -12.76 -9.51
C VAL A 98 -8.02 -14.12 -9.58
N ARG A 99 -7.22 -14.48 -8.57
CA ARG A 99 -6.52 -15.77 -8.53
C ARG A 99 -7.49 -16.96 -8.55
N ASP A 100 -8.55 -16.88 -7.77
CA ASP A 100 -9.53 -17.96 -7.62
C ASP A 100 -10.43 -18.13 -8.84
N THR A 101 -10.66 -17.05 -9.60
CA THR A 101 -11.58 -17.06 -10.75
C THR A 101 -10.84 -17.34 -12.07
N VAL A 102 -9.63 -16.79 -12.24
CA VAL A 102 -8.86 -16.93 -13.48
C VAL A 102 -8.32 -18.35 -13.67
N GLN A 103 -8.12 -19.13 -12.61
CA GLN A 103 -7.66 -20.52 -12.70
C GLN A 103 -8.59 -21.44 -13.52
N ASP A 104 -9.86 -21.06 -13.65
CA ASP A 104 -10.87 -21.82 -14.39
C ASP A 104 -10.88 -21.51 -15.90
N ILE A 105 -10.13 -20.48 -16.35
CA ILE A 105 -10.05 -20.11 -17.76
C ILE A 105 -9.05 -21.01 -18.48
N ARG A 106 -9.54 -21.81 -19.44
CA ARG A 106 -8.67 -22.62 -20.33
C ARG A 106 -8.74 -22.17 -21.78
N ARG A 107 -9.93 -21.78 -22.24
CA ARG A 107 -10.21 -21.35 -23.63
C ARG A 107 -10.83 -19.96 -23.63
N LEU A 108 -10.72 -19.26 -24.75
CA LEU A 108 -11.26 -17.90 -24.89
C LEU A 108 -12.77 -17.84 -24.66
N ARG A 109 -13.50 -18.91 -24.96
CA ARG A 109 -14.94 -19.06 -24.61
C ARG A 109 -15.22 -19.02 -23.11
N ASP A 110 -14.30 -19.52 -22.28
CA ASP A 110 -14.52 -19.62 -20.83
C ASP A 110 -14.53 -18.23 -20.17
N VAL A 111 -13.94 -17.24 -20.83
CA VAL A 111 -13.81 -15.88 -20.32
C VAL A 111 -15.17 -15.27 -20.03
N ASP A 112 -16.15 -15.41 -20.93
CA ASP A 112 -17.49 -14.84 -20.74
C ASP A 112 -18.17 -15.41 -19.48
N ARG A 113 -18.02 -16.72 -19.23
CA ARG A 113 -18.56 -17.36 -18.02
C ARG A 113 -17.84 -16.90 -16.75
N VAL A 114 -16.53 -16.67 -16.84
CA VAL A 114 -15.72 -16.20 -15.71
C VAL A 114 -16.02 -14.75 -15.37
N VAL A 115 -16.33 -13.90 -16.35
CA VAL A 115 -16.81 -12.54 -16.11
C VAL A 115 -18.07 -12.54 -15.22
N GLU A 116 -18.97 -13.50 -15.41
CA GLU A 116 -20.17 -13.64 -14.54
C GLU A 116 -19.81 -14.07 -13.11
N GLN A 117 -18.76 -14.87 -12.90
CA GLN A 117 -18.33 -15.29 -11.57
C GLN A 117 -17.84 -14.10 -10.73
N PHE A 118 -17.19 -13.10 -11.35
CA PHE A 118 -16.76 -11.89 -10.66
C PHE A 118 -17.94 -11.08 -10.08
N MET A 119 -19.14 -11.21 -10.65
CA MET A 119 -20.35 -10.55 -10.11
C MET A 119 -20.85 -11.17 -8.80
N GLY A 120 -20.31 -12.31 -8.38
CA GLY A 120 -20.64 -12.96 -7.10
C GLY A 120 -19.95 -12.34 -5.88
N TYR A 121 -18.98 -11.44 -6.08
CA TYR A 121 -18.25 -10.79 -4.98
C TYR A 121 -18.90 -9.45 -4.62
N ASP A 122 -19.22 -9.26 -3.33
CA ASP A 122 -19.91 -8.06 -2.83
C ASP A 122 -19.16 -6.73 -3.12
N PHE A 123 -17.84 -6.79 -3.24
CA PHE A 123 -16.99 -5.64 -3.53
C PHE A 123 -16.83 -5.38 -5.04
N ILE A 124 -17.45 -6.16 -5.93
CA ILE A 124 -17.44 -5.97 -7.38
C ILE A 124 -18.85 -5.60 -7.83
N ALA A 125 -19.04 -4.36 -8.28
CA ALA A 125 -20.32 -3.89 -8.81
C ALA A 125 -20.54 -4.32 -10.26
N ARG A 126 -19.46 -4.39 -11.05
CA ARG A 126 -19.51 -4.76 -12.46
C ARG A 126 -18.20 -5.42 -12.88
N ALA A 127 -18.30 -6.46 -13.70
CA ALA A 127 -17.20 -7.01 -14.46
C ALA A 127 -17.56 -7.00 -15.95
N GLY A 128 -16.58 -6.80 -16.82
CA GLY A 128 -16.81 -6.82 -18.26
C GLY A 128 -15.56 -7.13 -19.06
N LEU A 129 -15.73 -7.86 -20.16
CA LEU A 129 -14.68 -8.03 -21.16
C LEU A 129 -14.47 -6.70 -21.89
N SER A 130 -13.29 -6.10 -21.75
CA SER A 130 -12.91 -4.84 -22.41
C SER A 130 -12.27 -5.08 -23.77
N GLY A 131 -11.57 -6.19 -23.92
CA GLY A 131 -10.90 -6.55 -25.16
C GLY A 131 -10.56 -8.04 -25.23
N MET A 132 -10.43 -8.56 -26.45
CA MET A 132 -9.96 -9.92 -26.67
C MET A 132 -9.16 -9.99 -27.98
N ASN A 133 -7.92 -10.46 -27.90
CA ASN A 133 -7.10 -10.80 -29.04
C ASN A 133 -7.05 -12.32 -29.22
N MET A 134 -7.96 -12.84 -30.03
CA MET A 134 -8.08 -14.27 -30.29
C MET A 134 -6.84 -14.87 -30.99
N GLY A 135 -6.11 -14.07 -31.76
CA GLY A 135 -4.91 -14.52 -32.46
C GLY A 135 -3.70 -14.69 -31.54
N GLN A 136 -3.65 -13.96 -30.43
CA GLN A 136 -2.60 -14.07 -29.40
C GLN A 136 -3.06 -14.84 -28.16
N GLY A 137 -4.35 -15.17 -28.05
CA GLY A 137 -4.91 -15.81 -26.86
C GLY A 137 -4.91 -14.89 -25.63
N VAL A 138 -5.10 -13.58 -25.84
CA VAL A 138 -5.11 -12.56 -24.78
C VAL A 138 -6.53 -12.07 -24.55
N ALA A 139 -6.96 -12.01 -23.29
CA ALA A 139 -8.25 -11.43 -22.88
C ALA A 139 -8.06 -10.34 -21.83
N GLU A 140 -8.84 -9.27 -21.93
CA GLU A 140 -8.83 -8.14 -21.00
C GLU A 140 -10.19 -8.02 -20.31
N ILE A 141 -10.17 -7.96 -18.98
CA ILE A 141 -11.34 -7.90 -18.12
C ILE A 141 -11.22 -6.67 -17.23
N ASP A 142 -12.22 -5.81 -17.22
CA ASP A 142 -12.29 -4.66 -16.33
C ASP A 142 -13.24 -4.93 -15.16
N LEU A 143 -12.75 -4.70 -13.95
CA LEU A 143 -13.52 -4.79 -12.72
C LEU A 143 -13.84 -3.38 -12.20
N TYR A 144 -15.07 -3.20 -11.73
CA TYR A 144 -15.57 -1.96 -11.18
C TYR A 144 -16.04 -2.20 -9.74
N ALA A 145 -15.63 -1.30 -8.84
CA ALA A 145 -16.11 -1.29 -7.46
C ALA A 145 -17.45 -0.55 -7.34
N PRO A 146 -18.27 -0.87 -6.32
CA PRO A 146 -19.39 -0.03 -5.93
C PRO A 146 -18.93 1.39 -5.55
N ASP A 147 -19.71 2.41 -5.91
CA ASP A 147 -19.38 3.82 -5.61
C ASP A 147 -19.28 4.06 -4.09
N GLU A 148 -20.16 3.44 -3.31
CA GLU A 148 -20.19 3.54 -1.84
C GLU A 148 -18.93 2.98 -1.18
N LEU A 149 -18.30 1.98 -1.81
CA LEU A 149 -17.09 1.35 -1.29
C LEU A 149 -15.91 2.32 -1.34
N TYR A 150 -15.83 3.18 -2.37
CA TYR A 150 -14.78 4.19 -2.45
C TYR A 150 -14.83 5.14 -1.25
N ASP A 151 -16.02 5.66 -0.92
CA ASP A 151 -16.19 6.60 0.20
C ASP A 151 -15.88 5.93 1.54
N GLN A 152 -16.29 4.68 1.72
CA GLN A 152 -15.98 3.89 2.92
C GLN A 152 -14.46 3.72 3.10
N ILE A 153 -13.76 3.31 2.04
CA ILE A 153 -12.30 3.11 2.10
C ILE A 153 -11.57 4.44 2.27
N LEU A 154 -12.06 5.50 1.65
CA LEU A 154 -11.47 6.83 1.83
C LEU A 154 -11.53 7.27 3.29
N MET A 155 -12.67 7.07 3.98
CA MET A 155 -12.79 7.36 5.40
C MET A 155 -11.91 6.45 6.27
N GLU A 156 -11.78 5.17 5.92
CA GLU A 156 -10.90 4.21 6.60
C GLU A 156 -9.42 4.64 6.50
N VAL A 157 -8.95 4.95 5.29
CA VAL A 157 -7.55 5.33 5.02
C VAL A 157 -7.20 6.68 5.64
N VAL A 158 -8.11 7.65 5.57
CA VAL A 158 -7.91 8.98 6.19
C VAL A 158 -8.07 8.90 7.71
N GLY A 159 -8.81 7.92 8.23
CA GLY A 159 -9.08 7.76 9.65
C GLY A 159 -10.04 8.81 10.22
N THR A 160 -10.78 9.53 9.37
CA THR A 160 -11.76 10.54 9.78
C THR A 160 -13.02 10.47 8.91
N GLU A 161 -14.15 10.85 9.49
CA GLU A 161 -15.43 10.88 8.78
C GLU A 161 -15.47 12.02 7.74
N ILE A 162 -15.83 11.70 6.50
CA ILE A 162 -15.96 12.69 5.42
C ILE A 162 -17.44 12.99 5.19
N ARG A 163 -17.88 14.18 5.62
CA ARG A 163 -19.29 14.60 5.56
C ARG A 163 -19.72 15.16 4.19
N GLY A 164 -18.75 15.50 3.34
CA GLY A 164 -19.01 16.18 2.06
C GLY A 164 -17.74 16.65 1.37
N LYS A 165 -17.91 17.21 0.17
CA LYS A 165 -16.82 17.70 -0.69
C LYS A 165 -16.08 18.90 -0.10
N ASP A 166 -16.80 19.75 0.62
CA ASP A 166 -16.28 20.89 1.38
C ASP A 166 -15.37 20.42 2.53
N HIS A 167 -15.82 19.43 3.31
CA HIS A 167 -15.02 18.85 4.38
C HIS A 167 -13.76 18.16 3.82
N LEU A 168 -13.90 17.40 2.74
CA LEU A 168 -12.76 16.77 2.07
C LEU A 168 -11.72 17.81 1.60
N LEU A 169 -12.17 18.93 1.04
CA LEU A 169 -11.25 19.99 0.60
C LEU A 169 -10.52 20.63 1.79
N GLN A 170 -11.23 20.85 2.91
CA GLN A 170 -10.62 21.36 4.13
C GLN A 170 -9.55 20.38 4.66
N LEU A 171 -9.87 19.09 4.76
CA LEU A 171 -8.92 18.05 5.17
C LEU A 171 -7.69 18.00 4.25
N MET A 172 -7.89 18.11 2.93
CA MET A 172 -6.78 18.13 1.98
C MET A 172 -5.88 19.35 2.15
N GLN A 173 -6.43 20.52 2.50
CA GLN A 173 -5.64 21.71 2.82
C GLN A 173 -4.83 21.52 4.11
N GLU A 174 -5.46 20.98 5.15
CA GLU A 174 -4.81 20.66 6.43
C GLU A 174 -3.69 19.64 6.26
N PHE A 175 -3.93 18.53 5.55
CA PHE A 175 -2.90 17.55 5.23
C PHE A 175 -1.81 18.10 4.33
N SER A 176 -2.13 18.96 3.36
CA SER A 176 -1.12 19.60 2.51
C SER A 176 -0.21 20.51 3.34
N HIS A 177 -0.78 21.29 4.26
CA HIS A 177 -0.01 22.12 5.18
C HIS A 177 0.87 21.27 6.10
N ALA A 178 0.29 20.27 6.78
CA ALA A 178 1.01 19.38 7.67
C ALA A 178 2.14 18.63 6.94
N LYS A 179 1.89 18.15 5.72
CA LYS A 179 2.90 17.49 4.89
C LYS A 179 4.05 18.42 4.55
N ARG A 180 3.78 19.67 4.14
CA ARG A 180 4.84 20.65 3.84
C ARG A 180 5.71 20.95 5.06
N GLU A 181 5.10 21.11 6.23
CA GLU A 181 5.86 21.35 7.46
C GLU A 181 6.65 20.08 7.88
N TYR A 182 6.05 18.89 7.78
CA TYR A 182 6.74 17.63 8.08
C TYR A 182 7.92 17.37 7.13
N ASP A 183 7.73 17.56 5.82
CA ASP A 183 8.74 17.31 4.80
C ASP A 183 10.00 18.16 5.02
N ARG A 184 9.89 19.35 5.65
CA ARG A 184 11.06 20.17 6.05
C ARG A 184 11.95 19.49 7.09
N PHE A 185 11.38 18.63 7.92
CA PHE A 185 12.07 18.02 9.06
C PHE A 185 12.24 16.50 8.93
N ALA A 186 11.61 15.87 7.94
CA ALA A 186 11.57 14.42 7.78
C ALA A 186 12.97 13.79 7.76
N GLU A 187 13.90 14.35 6.98
CA GLU A 187 15.28 13.86 6.91
C GLU A 187 16.03 14.04 8.23
N ALA A 188 15.83 15.17 8.90
CA ALA A 188 16.46 15.45 10.19
C ALA A 188 15.96 14.48 11.27
N LEU A 189 14.66 14.18 11.29
CA LEU A 189 14.06 13.20 12.20
C LEU A 189 14.66 11.82 11.99
N GLU A 190 14.84 11.39 10.75
CA GLU A 190 15.44 10.09 10.46
C GLU A 190 16.92 10.07 10.87
N MET A 191 17.66 11.15 10.61
CA MET A 191 19.05 11.30 11.03
C MET A 191 19.22 11.23 12.55
N VAL A 192 18.34 11.87 13.33
CA VAL A 192 18.34 11.77 14.81
C VAL A 192 18.11 10.34 15.27
N LYS A 193 17.16 9.63 14.66
CA LYS A 193 16.87 8.25 15.04
C LYS A 193 18.06 7.33 14.79
N THR A 194 18.80 7.54 13.71
CA THR A 194 19.96 6.69 13.38
C THR A 194 21.23 7.11 14.13
N THR A 195 21.54 8.41 14.18
CA THR A 195 22.85 8.92 14.62
C THR A 195 22.81 9.65 15.96
N GLY A 196 21.62 9.98 16.48
CA GLY A 196 21.44 10.79 17.68
C GLY A 196 21.45 12.30 17.44
N TYR A 197 21.79 12.76 16.23
CA TYR A 197 21.79 14.18 15.86
C TYR A 197 21.22 14.37 14.45
N GLY A 198 20.35 15.36 14.25
CA GLY A 198 19.76 15.63 12.94
C GLY A 198 19.69 17.12 12.67
N ILE A 199 19.82 17.46 11.40
CA ILE A 199 19.87 18.84 10.93
C ILE A 199 18.83 19.01 9.84
N ALA A 200 17.91 19.93 10.03
CA ALA A 200 17.00 20.39 9.00
C ALA A 200 17.57 21.67 8.40
N ALA A 201 18.00 21.57 7.15
CA ALA A 201 18.55 22.70 6.42
C ALA A 201 17.44 23.72 6.09
N PRO A 202 17.72 25.03 6.18
CA PRO A 202 16.77 26.04 5.76
C PRO A 202 16.44 25.92 4.29
N THR A 203 15.18 26.15 3.96
CA THR A 203 14.74 26.31 2.57
C THR A 203 15.18 27.66 2.02
N LEU A 204 15.27 27.78 0.69
CA LEU A 204 15.59 29.07 0.03
C LEU A 204 14.61 30.19 0.42
N ALA A 205 13.35 29.86 0.70
CA ALA A 205 12.33 30.81 1.12
C ALA A 205 12.57 31.36 2.55
N GLU A 206 13.34 30.65 3.37
CA GLU A 206 13.69 31.03 4.73
C GLU A 206 15.04 31.78 4.80
N MET A 207 15.74 31.94 3.67
CA MET A 207 16.97 32.71 3.58
C MET A 207 16.68 34.20 3.42
N ALA A 208 17.15 35.01 4.36
CA ALA A 208 17.15 36.46 4.27
C ALA A 208 18.50 36.95 3.74
N LEU A 209 18.47 37.65 2.60
CA LEU A 209 19.65 38.28 2.01
C LEU A 209 19.68 39.77 2.38
N ASP A 210 20.72 40.20 3.07
CA ASP A 210 20.95 41.61 3.36
C ASP A 210 21.42 42.36 2.11
N GLU A 211 21.22 43.68 2.07
CA GLU A 211 21.69 44.50 0.96
C GLU A 211 23.22 44.37 0.76
N PRO A 212 23.69 44.28 -0.50
CA PRO A 212 25.12 44.17 -0.79
C PRO A 212 25.88 45.43 -0.35
N GLU A 213 26.87 45.26 0.52
CA GLU A 213 27.72 46.35 0.99
C GLU A 213 29.05 46.38 0.25
N LEU A 214 29.49 47.57 -0.18
CA LEU A 214 30.78 47.73 -0.84
C LEU A 214 31.90 47.83 0.21
N ILE A 215 32.81 46.87 0.20
CA ILE A 215 33.91 46.79 1.16
C ILE A 215 35.24 47.14 0.49
N ARG A 216 36.12 47.81 1.22
CA ARG A 216 37.46 48.16 0.75
C ARG A 216 38.52 47.51 1.64
N GLN A 217 39.41 46.74 1.02
CA GLN A 217 40.57 46.15 1.69
C GLN A 217 41.85 46.62 0.99
N GLY A 218 42.51 47.64 1.54
CA GLY A 218 43.67 48.30 0.93
C GLY A 218 43.31 49.01 -0.38
N SER A 219 43.92 48.57 -1.49
CA SER A 219 43.67 49.08 -2.85
C SER A 219 42.56 48.36 -3.61
N ARG A 220 41.96 47.30 -3.04
CA ARG A 220 40.93 46.49 -3.70
C ARG A 220 39.55 46.79 -3.12
N PHE A 221 38.54 46.74 -3.99
CA PHE A 221 37.12 46.84 -3.65
C PHE A 221 36.48 45.47 -3.83
N GLY A 222 35.54 45.13 -2.95
CA GLY A 222 34.72 43.92 -3.02
C GLY A 222 33.29 44.22 -2.62
N VAL A 223 32.42 43.24 -2.80
CA VAL A 223 31.03 43.30 -2.35
C VAL A 223 30.86 42.26 -1.25
N ARG A 224 30.35 42.67 -0.10
CA ARG A 224 29.95 41.79 0.99
C ARG A 224 28.45 41.51 0.83
N LEU A 225 28.14 40.24 0.61
CA LEU A 225 26.78 39.72 0.68
C LEU A 225 26.65 38.96 2.00
N LYS A 226 25.64 39.29 2.80
CA LYS A 226 25.34 38.57 4.03
C LYS A 226 23.98 37.91 3.88
N ALA A 227 23.94 36.60 4.08
CA ALA A 227 22.70 35.83 4.10
C ALA A 227 22.54 35.24 5.50
N THR A 228 21.32 35.26 6.02
CA THR A 228 20.97 34.62 7.29
C THR A 228 19.82 33.66 7.07
N ALA A 229 19.89 32.49 7.69
CA ALA A 229 18.87 31.46 7.55
C ALA A 229 18.77 30.65 8.85
N PRO A 230 17.55 30.29 9.30
CA PRO A 230 17.37 29.47 10.49
C PRO A 230 17.78 28.01 10.22
N SER A 231 18.65 27.45 11.04
CA SER A 231 18.96 26.00 11.01
C SER A 231 18.34 25.34 12.23
N ILE A 232 17.56 24.27 12.01
CA ILE A 232 16.94 23.51 13.10
C ILE A 232 17.78 22.27 13.36
N HIS A 233 18.23 22.14 14.61
CA HIS A 233 19.01 21.02 15.09
C HIS A 233 18.18 20.21 16.08
N MET A 234 18.14 18.91 15.85
CA MET A 234 17.45 17.96 16.70
C MET A 234 18.48 17.03 17.35
N ILE A 235 18.32 16.76 18.65
CA ILE A 235 19.28 15.99 19.45
C ILE A 235 18.51 14.93 20.21
N ARG A 236 18.87 13.65 20.03
CA ARG A 236 18.35 12.56 20.87
C ARG A 236 19.11 12.54 22.18
N VAL A 237 18.38 12.47 23.28
CA VAL A 237 18.93 12.26 24.61
C VAL A 237 18.24 11.05 25.22
N ASP A 238 19.02 10.07 25.64
CA ASP A 238 18.51 8.89 26.33
C ASP A 238 18.34 9.23 27.82
N VAL A 239 17.11 9.13 28.32
CA VAL A 239 16.77 9.47 29.71
C VAL A 239 16.62 8.18 30.50
N GLU A 240 17.56 7.96 31.41
CA GLU A 240 17.53 6.83 32.32
C GLU A 240 16.73 7.18 33.57
N SER A 241 15.78 6.34 33.97
CA SER A 241 15.08 6.44 35.24
C SER A 241 15.13 5.10 35.95
N GLU A 242 15.61 5.11 37.19
CA GLU A 242 15.67 3.93 38.04
C GLU A 242 14.52 3.98 39.05
N PHE A 243 13.83 2.84 39.20
CA PHE A 243 12.84 2.64 40.26
C PHE A 243 13.41 1.70 41.31
N ALA A 244 13.86 2.26 42.44
CA ALA A 244 14.43 1.52 43.56
C ALA A 244 13.54 1.69 44.82
N PRO A 245 12.42 0.96 44.92
CA PRO A 245 11.56 1.04 46.09
C PRO A 245 12.28 0.46 47.32
N ILE A 246 12.26 1.17 48.44
CA ILE A 246 12.75 0.65 49.71
C ILE A 246 11.62 -0.15 50.36
N ILE A 247 11.77 -1.47 50.41
CA ILE A 247 10.76 -2.40 50.91
C ILE A 247 11.26 -2.96 52.23
N GLY A 248 10.45 -2.77 53.28
CA GLY A 248 10.83 -2.93 54.69
C GLY A 248 11.77 -4.10 55.00
N THR A 249 11.26 -5.33 55.03
CA THR A 249 12.05 -6.52 55.43
C THR A 249 12.66 -7.26 54.24
N GLU A 250 13.75 -8.00 54.47
CA GLU A 250 14.44 -8.82 53.47
C GLU A 250 13.51 -9.80 52.76
N LYS A 251 12.63 -10.49 53.52
CA LYS A 251 11.64 -11.41 52.96
C LYS A 251 10.65 -10.75 52.00
N GLN A 252 10.23 -9.52 52.29
CA GLN A 252 9.33 -8.76 51.42
C GLN A 252 10.03 -8.31 50.12
N SER A 253 11.33 -8.01 50.21
CA SER A 253 12.14 -7.69 49.03
C SER A 253 12.34 -8.91 48.13
N GLU A 254 12.62 -10.09 48.71
CA GLU A 254 12.73 -11.35 47.95
C GLU A 254 11.43 -11.75 47.26
N GLU A 255 10.28 -11.53 47.92
CA GLU A 255 8.96 -11.84 47.37
C GLU A 255 8.62 -10.94 46.17
N LEU A 256 8.94 -9.64 46.23
CA LEU A 256 8.75 -8.75 45.09
C LEU A 256 9.67 -9.12 43.91
N VAL A 257 10.95 -9.43 44.18
CA VAL A 257 11.88 -9.84 43.11
C VAL A 257 11.37 -11.10 42.44
N ARG A 258 10.87 -12.08 43.20
CA ARG A 258 10.30 -13.30 42.64
C ARG A 258 9.06 -13.04 41.79
N TYR A 259 8.18 -12.14 42.25
CA TYR A 259 7.00 -11.71 41.49
C TYR A 259 7.38 -11.07 40.15
N LEU A 260 8.34 -10.14 40.14
CA LEU A 260 8.82 -9.48 38.92
C LEU A 260 9.55 -10.44 37.97
N MET A 261 10.34 -11.38 38.50
CA MET A 261 11.03 -12.39 37.69
C MET A 261 10.07 -13.39 37.05
N GLN A 262 9.01 -13.78 37.75
CA GLN A 262 7.98 -14.65 37.19
C GLN A 262 7.26 -13.99 35.99
N ASP A 263 6.95 -12.70 36.08
CA ASP A 263 6.37 -11.96 34.97
C ASP A 263 7.39 -11.76 33.82
N PHE A 264 8.67 -11.54 34.15
CA PHE A 264 9.76 -11.40 33.17
C PHE A 264 9.99 -12.64 32.32
N GLU A 265 10.00 -13.82 32.94
CA GLU A 265 10.24 -15.09 32.23
C GLU A 265 9.12 -15.46 31.25
N ASN A 266 7.90 -15.00 31.52
CA ASN A 266 6.75 -15.26 30.65
C ASN A 266 6.65 -14.27 29.49
N ASP A 267 6.82 -12.97 29.75
CA ASP A 267 6.84 -11.91 28.72
C ASP A 267 7.47 -10.63 29.30
N PRO A 268 8.68 -10.23 28.84
CA PRO A 268 9.37 -9.04 29.33
C PRO A 268 8.56 -7.74 29.20
N ILE A 269 7.59 -7.70 28.28
CA ILE A 269 6.75 -6.52 28.05
C ILE A 269 5.66 -6.41 29.12
N LYS A 270 5.15 -7.53 29.65
CA LYS A 270 4.06 -7.53 30.64
C LYS A 270 4.45 -6.94 31.99
N ILE A 271 5.74 -6.94 32.33
CA ILE A 271 6.24 -6.33 33.57
C ILE A 271 5.88 -4.85 33.66
N TRP A 272 5.80 -4.16 32.52
CA TRP A 272 5.40 -2.76 32.47
C TRP A 272 3.94 -2.56 32.93
N GLU A 273 3.10 -3.58 32.77
CA GLU A 273 1.70 -3.60 33.20
C GLU A 273 1.53 -4.09 34.64
N SER A 274 2.56 -4.71 35.24
CA SER A 274 2.51 -5.19 36.62
C SER A 274 2.22 -4.05 37.60
N ASP A 275 1.27 -4.32 38.50
CA ASP A 275 0.85 -3.39 39.54
C ASP A 275 1.81 -3.48 40.74
N ILE A 276 2.49 -2.37 41.02
CA ILE A 276 3.42 -2.24 42.14
C ILE A 276 2.91 -1.11 43.04
N PHE A 277 2.33 -1.51 44.17
CA PHE A 277 1.76 -0.60 45.18
C PHE A 277 0.52 0.21 44.71
N GLY A 278 -0.35 -0.38 43.88
CA GLY A 278 -1.60 0.24 43.42
C GLY A 278 -1.41 1.19 42.24
N ARG A 279 -0.26 1.08 41.55
CA ARG A 279 0.12 1.83 40.35
C ARG A 279 0.93 0.91 39.43
N SER A 280 0.72 1.02 38.12
CA SER A 280 1.51 0.26 37.16
C SER A 280 2.96 0.76 37.13
N LEU A 281 3.91 -0.18 37.00
CA LEU A 281 5.32 0.15 36.86
C LEU A 281 5.59 1.10 35.69
N HIS A 282 4.89 0.92 34.55
CA HIS A 282 4.96 1.83 33.42
C HIS A 282 4.61 3.27 33.79
N SER A 283 3.57 3.51 34.60
CA SER A 283 3.20 4.86 35.01
C SER A 283 4.28 5.50 35.87
N ILE A 284 4.85 4.74 36.81
CA ILE A 284 5.88 5.23 37.74
C ILE A 284 7.16 5.60 36.98
N VAL A 285 7.62 4.73 36.09
CA VAL A 285 8.83 4.98 35.29
C VAL A 285 8.60 6.13 34.31
N ARG A 286 7.43 6.21 33.67
CA ARG A 286 7.07 7.32 32.77
C ARG A 286 7.02 8.66 33.51
N GLU A 287 6.45 8.73 34.71
CA GLU A 287 6.47 9.92 35.56
C GLU A 287 7.91 10.33 35.91
N GLY A 288 8.78 9.36 36.24
CA GLY A 288 10.21 9.60 36.49
C GLY A 288 10.95 10.17 35.28
N ILE A 289 10.72 9.59 34.10
CA ILE A 289 11.28 10.07 32.82
C ILE A 289 10.78 11.48 32.49
N GLN A 290 9.46 11.70 32.56
CA GLN A 290 8.87 13.02 32.28
C GLN A 290 9.39 14.09 33.23
N GLY A 291 9.54 13.77 34.52
CA GLY A 291 10.13 14.67 35.51
C GLY A 291 11.56 15.07 35.14
N LYS A 292 12.40 14.11 34.72
CA LYS A 292 13.79 14.38 34.29
C LYS A 292 13.86 15.20 33.00
N ILE A 293 12.99 14.91 32.02
CA ILE A 293 12.91 15.69 30.76
C ILE A 293 12.54 17.16 31.04
N ALA A 294 11.59 17.39 31.94
CA ALA A 294 11.15 18.73 32.33
C ALA A 294 12.18 19.48 33.18
N MET A 295 13.19 18.79 33.73
CA MET A 295 14.13 19.34 34.70
C MET A 295 15.20 20.25 34.09
N MET A 296 15.42 20.21 32.76
CA MET A 296 16.38 21.10 32.09
C MET A 296 15.87 22.54 32.16
N PRO A 297 16.53 23.45 32.91
CA PRO A 297 16.05 24.82 33.05
C PRO A 297 16.19 25.60 31.75
N ASP A 298 15.31 26.58 31.53
CA ASP A 298 15.29 27.33 30.26
C ASP A 298 16.61 28.06 29.98
N ASN A 299 17.29 28.57 31.02
CA ASN A 299 18.60 29.21 30.86
C ASN A 299 19.67 28.26 30.27
N ALA A 300 19.61 26.96 30.59
CA ALA A 300 20.52 25.95 30.05
C ALA A 300 20.18 25.65 28.59
N ARG A 301 18.88 25.58 28.25
CA ARG A 301 18.41 25.43 26.86
C ARG A 301 18.90 26.58 25.98
N TYR A 302 18.74 27.82 26.44
CA TYR A 302 19.22 29.01 25.71
C TYR A 302 20.74 29.01 25.54
N LYS A 303 21.51 28.71 26.60
CA LYS A 303 22.98 28.62 26.50
C LYS A 303 23.43 27.55 25.52
N LEU A 304 22.75 26.40 25.49
CA LEU A 304 23.04 25.32 24.55
C LEU A 304 22.78 25.77 23.11
N GLN A 305 21.63 26.40 22.85
CA GLN A 305 21.30 26.98 21.55
C GLN A 305 22.34 28.03 21.11
N GLU A 306 22.72 28.95 21.99
CA GLU A 306 23.70 30.00 21.68
C GLU A 306 25.08 29.40 21.38
N THR A 307 25.50 28.42 22.17
CA THR A 307 26.79 27.72 21.98
C THR A 307 26.82 27.01 20.63
N LEU A 308 25.75 26.29 20.27
CA LEU A 308 25.61 25.68 18.94
C LEU A 308 25.65 26.73 17.83
N GLY A 309 24.94 27.85 18.00
CA GLY A 309 24.94 28.95 17.04
C GLY A 309 26.32 29.56 16.82
N ARG A 310 27.12 29.75 17.88
CA ARG A 310 28.50 30.25 17.76
C ARG A 310 29.40 29.25 17.02
N ILE A 311 29.32 27.96 17.35
CA ILE A 311 30.12 26.93 16.69
C ILE A 311 29.86 26.89 15.19
N ILE A 312 28.59 26.95 14.78
CA ILE A 312 28.19 26.89 13.37
C ILE A 312 28.68 28.15 12.62
N ASN A 313 28.57 29.33 13.22
CA ASN A 313 28.93 30.59 12.56
C ASN A 313 30.43 30.88 12.56
N GLU A 314 31.14 30.51 13.63
CA GLU A 314 32.56 30.85 13.84
C GLU A 314 33.50 29.72 13.40
N GLY A 315 32.99 28.53 13.10
CA GLY A 315 33.77 27.39 12.57
C GLY A 315 34.80 26.83 13.56
N SER A 316 34.66 27.09 14.86
CA SER A 316 35.61 26.74 15.91
C SER A 316 35.46 25.28 16.35
N GLY A 317 36.06 24.36 15.57
CA GLY A 317 35.97 22.90 15.75
C GLY A 317 36.78 22.28 16.90
N GLY A 318 36.86 22.89 18.07
CA GLY A 318 37.80 22.44 19.12
C GLY A 318 37.19 21.68 20.29
N LEU A 319 36.31 22.34 21.05
CA LEU A 319 35.94 21.86 22.38
C LEU A 319 34.65 22.54 22.85
N ILE A 320 33.66 21.73 23.25
CA ILE A 320 32.49 22.21 24.01
C ILE A 320 32.74 21.85 25.47
N ALA A 321 33.03 22.84 26.31
CA ALA A 321 33.10 22.66 27.75
C ALA A 321 31.78 23.08 28.39
N ILE A 322 30.99 22.10 28.85
CA ILE A 322 29.80 22.34 29.67
C ILE A 322 30.22 22.14 31.12
N ILE A 323 30.24 23.23 31.90
CA ILE A 323 30.44 23.18 33.34
C ILE A 323 29.06 23.10 33.98
N LEU A 324 28.76 21.96 34.59
CA LEU A 324 27.54 21.69 35.34
C LEU A 324 27.71 22.11 36.81
#